data_AF-A0A927YLF5-F1
#
_entry.id   AF-A0A927YLF5-F1
#
_cell.length_a   1.000
_cell.length_b   1.000
_cell.length_c   1.000
_cell.angle_alpha   90.00
_cell.angle_beta   90.00
_cell.angle_gamma   90.00
#
_symmetry.space_group_name_H-M   'P 1'
#
loop_
_entity.id
_entity.type
_entity.pdbx_description
1 polymer ?
#
loop_
_entity_poly.entity_id
_entity_poly.type
_entity_poly.pdbx_seq_one_letter_code
_entity_poly.pdbx_strand_id
1 'polypeptide(L)'
;MLHTMNGFLCAAIGFSLIYLLNRGSKHINLSPFYLTLVAFCFSMTVGVLWEFFEFTMDQFFYLDMQKDFIVQNIGSVTLDPNNSGMPFFIGNITDTIVNTADGKSYVIDGGYLDIGIIDTMKDLLVNLVGAVAFSIIGYSTLKYSKNSAIVDNLMFKPNDQSND
;
A
#
# COMPACT_ATOMS: atom_id res chain seq x y z
N MET A 1 -4.99 0.68 10.08
CA MET A 1 -3.99 1.43 10.87
C MET A 1 -2.56 0.97 10.58
N LEU A 2 -2.28 -0.34 10.51
CA LEU A 2 -0.96 -0.89 10.18
C LEU A 2 -0.42 -0.36 8.83
N HIS A 3 -1.21 -0.43 7.76
CA HIS A 3 -0.78 0.00 6.42
C HIS A 3 -0.60 1.53 6.29
N THR A 4 -1.41 2.32 7.02
CA THR A 4 -1.22 3.78 7.11
C THR A 4 0.11 4.16 7.75
N MET A 5 0.49 3.45 8.82
CA MET A 5 1.74 3.69 9.53
C MET A 5 2.94 3.18 8.73
N ASN A 6 2.84 2.00 8.10
CA ASN A 6 3.92 1.46 7.27
C ASN A 6 4.20 2.31 6.03
N GLY A 7 3.16 2.79 5.34
CA GLY A 7 3.32 3.70 4.20
C GLY A 7 4.00 5.01 4.59
N PHE A 8 3.57 5.62 5.71
CA PHE A 8 4.20 6.83 6.24
C PHE A 8 5.67 6.59 6.65
N LEU A 9 5.96 5.47 7.32
CA LEU A 9 7.31 5.14 7.77
C LEU A 9 8.25 4.86 6.60
N CYS A 10 7.78 4.14 5.58
CA CYS A 10 8.58 3.85 4.38
C CYS A 10 8.86 5.11 3.56
N ALA A 11 7.90 6.04 3.46
CA ALA A 11 8.14 7.36 2.88
C ALA A 11 9.19 8.15 3.67
N ALA A 12 9.12 8.11 5.01
CA ALA A 12 10.09 8.78 5.88
C ALA A 12 11.51 8.18 5.77
N ILE A 13 11.62 6.85 5.72
CA ILE A 13 12.90 6.14 5.52
C ILE A 13 13.46 6.44 4.13
N GLY A 14 12.63 6.34 3.09
CA GLY A 14 13.02 6.63 1.71
C GLY A 14 13.52 8.06 1.55
N PHE A 15 12.81 9.03 2.11
CA PHE A 15 13.24 10.42 2.12
C PHE A 15 14.54 10.64 2.88
N SER A 16 14.69 10.02 4.05
CA SER A 16 15.92 10.12 4.84
C SER A 16 17.12 9.53 4.09
N LEU A 17 16.96 8.38 3.43
CA LEU A 17 17.99 7.75 2.62
C LEU A 17 18.42 8.64 1.46
N ILE A 18 17.47 9.17 0.70
CA ILE A 18 17.75 9.98 -0.49
C ILE A 18 18.34 11.34 -0.08
N TYR A 19 17.83 11.94 1.00
CA TYR A 19 18.39 13.18 1.55
C TYR A 19 19.83 12.99 2.03
N LEU A 20 20.13 11.90 2.74
CA LEU A 20 21.49 11.57 3.19
C LEU A 20 22.43 11.32 2.00
N LEU A 21 21.96 10.61 0.96
CA LEU A 21 22.72 10.40 -0.27
C LEU A 21 22.99 11.71 -1.03
N ASN A 22 22.01 12.61 -1.09
CA ASN A 22 22.15 13.93 -1.73
C ASN A 22 23.06 14.88 -0.93
N ARG A 23 23.17 14.70 0.39
CA ARG A 23 24.03 15.51 1.26
C ARG A 23 25.47 14.96 1.33
N GLY A 24 25.65 13.64 1.22
CA GLY A 24 26.94 12.96 1.33
C GLY A 24 27.68 12.75 0.01
N SER A 25 27.01 12.87 -1.14
CA SER A 25 27.63 12.68 -2.46
C SER A 25 27.81 13.99 -3.22
N LYS A 26 29.04 14.30 -3.67
CA LYS A 26 29.30 15.43 -4.58
C LYS A 26 28.70 15.24 -5.98
N HIS A 27 28.24 14.03 -6.32
CA HIS A 27 27.72 13.67 -7.64
C HIS A 27 26.19 13.66 -7.73
N ILE A 28 25.48 13.68 -6.60
CA ILE A 28 24.02 13.68 -6.55
C ILE A 28 23.60 15.05 -6.04
N ASN A 29 22.99 15.85 -6.92
CA ASN A 29 22.51 17.19 -6.60
C ASN A 29 21.10 17.36 -7.17
N LEU A 30 20.14 16.63 -6.58
CA LEU A 30 18.76 16.58 -7.03
C LEU A 30 17.97 17.79 -6.51
N SER A 31 17.04 18.27 -7.33
CA SER A 31 16.11 19.32 -6.90
C SER A 31 15.16 18.80 -5.81
N PRO A 32 14.63 19.66 -4.93
CA PRO A 32 13.63 19.28 -3.93
C PRO A 32 12.48 18.45 -4.48
N PHE A 33 12.04 18.75 -5.71
CA PHE A 33 10.99 18.01 -6.39
C PHE A 33 11.40 16.57 -6.68
N TYR A 34 12.58 16.36 -7.29
CA TYR A 34 13.06 15.02 -7.61
C TYR A 34 13.31 14.18 -6.36
N LEU A 35 13.81 14.79 -5.28
CA LEU A 35 13.99 14.11 -4.00
C LEU A 35 12.67 13.54 -3.47
N THR A 36 11.62 14.36 -3.45
CA THR A 36 10.29 13.93 -2.99
C THR A 36 9.63 12.93 -3.93
N LEU A 37 9.83 13.07 -5.24
CA LEU A 37 9.30 12.13 -6.22
C LEU A 37 9.92 10.74 -6.06
N VAL A 38 11.24 10.65 -5.87
CA VAL A 38 11.91 9.36 -5.66
C VAL A 38 11.47 8.74 -4.33
N ALA A 39 11.31 9.54 -3.26
CA ALA A 39 10.78 9.07 -1.99
C ALA A 39 9.34 8.53 -2.12
N PHE A 40 8.49 9.23 -2.88
CA PHE A 40 7.14 8.78 -3.21
C PHE A 40 7.14 7.44 -3.95
N CYS A 41 7.92 7.32 -5.03
CA CYS A 41 8.01 6.10 -5.82
C CYS A 41 8.54 4.93 -4.99
N PHE A 42 9.52 5.18 -4.11
CA PHE A 42 10.03 4.18 -3.18
C PHE A 42 8.94 3.70 -2.21
N SER A 43 8.18 4.62 -1.60
CA SER A 43 7.08 4.27 -0.69
C SER A 43 5.99 3.43 -1.37
N MET A 44 5.60 3.81 -2.59
CA MET A 44 4.62 3.04 -3.36
C MET A 44 5.13 1.65 -3.72
N THR A 45 6.41 1.54 -4.10
CA THR A 45 7.05 0.26 -4.43
C THR A 45 7.06 -0.68 -3.24
N VAL A 46 7.43 -0.20 -2.05
CA VAL A 46 7.39 -1.01 -0.82
C VAL A 46 5.97 -1.46 -0.49
N GLY A 47 4.98 -0.58 -0.67
CA GLY A 47 3.57 -0.94 -0.49
C GLY A 47 3.12 -2.09 -1.41
N VAL A 48 3.44 -2.01 -2.71
CA VAL A 48 3.12 -3.10 -3.66
C VAL A 48 3.83 -4.41 -3.31
N LEU A 49 5.09 -4.35 -2.88
CA LEU A 49 5.82 -5.55 -2.45
C LEU A 49 5.19 -6.21 -1.22
N TRP A 50 4.62 -5.42 -0.32
CA TRP A 50 3.88 -5.93 0.83
C TRP A 50 2.60 -6.67 0.40
N GLU A 51 1.81 -6.09 -0.52
CA GLU A 51 0.63 -6.77 -1.07
C GLU A 51 0.99 -8.09 -1.77
N PHE A 52 2.13 -8.13 -2.48
CA PHE A 52 2.62 -9.39 -3.06
C PHE A 52 2.98 -10.42 -2.01
N PHE A 53 3.53 -10.00 -0.88
CA PHE A 53 3.82 -10.90 0.23
C PHE A 53 2.53 -11.46 0.83
N GLU A 54 1.56 -10.62 1.15
CA GLU A 54 0.26 -11.05 1.71
C GLU A 54 -0.45 -12.03 0.78
N PHE A 55 -0.59 -11.65 -0.50
CA PHE A 55 -1.18 -12.54 -1.52
C PHE A 55 -0.44 -13.88 -1.60
N THR A 56 0.89 -13.87 -1.59
CA THR A 56 1.69 -15.11 -1.64
C THR A 56 1.44 -15.97 -0.40
N MET A 57 1.38 -15.37 0.78
CA MET A 57 1.11 -16.11 2.01
C MET A 57 -0.30 -16.71 2.02
N ASP A 58 -1.28 -16.01 1.48
CA ASP A 58 -2.67 -16.48 1.41
C ASP A 58 -2.84 -17.60 0.39
N GLN A 59 -2.19 -17.49 -0.77
CA GLN A 59 -2.27 -18.52 -1.81
C GLN A 59 -1.54 -19.81 -1.46
N PHE A 60 -0.35 -19.72 -0.85
CA PHE A 60 0.50 -20.89 -0.63
C PHE A 60 0.43 -21.46 0.79
N PHE A 61 0.11 -20.63 1.78
CA PHE A 61 0.15 -21.01 3.19
C PHE A 61 -1.18 -20.83 3.92
N TYR A 62 -2.20 -20.24 3.26
CA TYR A 62 -3.56 -20.08 3.80
C TYR A 62 -3.58 -19.33 5.14
N LEU A 63 -2.75 -18.28 5.28
CA LEU A 63 -2.59 -17.54 6.53
C LEU A 63 -3.62 -16.43 6.76
N ASP A 64 -4.44 -16.10 5.76
CA ASP A 64 -5.50 -15.09 5.84
C ASP A 64 -4.97 -13.71 6.25
N MET A 65 -3.93 -13.27 5.54
CA MET A 65 -3.27 -11.98 5.72
C MET A 65 -4.10 -10.84 5.12
N GLN A 66 -4.75 -11.06 3.97
CA GLN A 66 -5.70 -10.12 3.38
C GLN A 66 -7.08 -10.30 4.03
N LYS A 67 -7.76 -9.20 4.37
CA LYS A 67 -9.10 -9.28 4.98
C LYS A 67 -10.17 -9.57 3.95
N ASP A 68 -11.06 -10.47 4.34
CA ASP A 68 -12.28 -10.77 3.62
C ASP A 68 -13.34 -9.66 3.70
N PHE A 69 -14.08 -9.50 2.60
CA PHE A 69 -15.24 -8.60 2.52
C PHE A 69 -16.47 -9.33 2.01
N ILE A 70 -17.60 -9.14 2.71
CA ILE A 70 -18.90 -9.58 2.20
C ILE A 70 -19.47 -8.48 1.30
N VAL A 71 -19.70 -8.82 0.03
CA VAL A 71 -20.31 -7.91 -0.95
C VAL A 71 -21.64 -8.46 -1.47
N GLN A 72 -22.63 -7.59 -1.56
CA GLN A 72 -23.99 -7.95 -1.97
C GLN A 72 -24.22 -7.79 -3.47
N ASN A 73 -23.27 -7.19 -4.18
CA ASN A 73 -23.36 -6.87 -5.59
C ASN A 73 -22.04 -7.17 -6.27
N ILE A 74 -22.08 -7.97 -7.34
CA ILE A 74 -20.92 -8.33 -8.16
C ILE A 74 -21.23 -8.14 -9.64
N GLY A 75 -20.20 -7.86 -10.41
CA GLY A 75 -20.23 -7.89 -11.87
C GLY A 75 -19.17 -8.86 -12.38
N SER A 76 -19.54 -9.79 -13.25
CA SER A 76 -18.61 -10.76 -13.82
C SER A 76 -18.95 -11.10 -15.25
N VAL A 77 -17.94 -11.10 -16.13
CA VAL A 77 -18.08 -11.59 -17.51
C VAL A 77 -18.24 -13.11 -17.53
N THR A 78 -17.59 -13.82 -16.60
CA THR A 78 -17.68 -15.29 -16.49
C THR A 78 -19.09 -15.77 -16.16
N LEU A 79 -19.90 -14.93 -15.51
CA LEU A 79 -21.28 -15.25 -15.15
C LEU A 79 -22.29 -14.87 -16.24
N ASP A 80 -21.84 -14.36 -17.38
CA ASP A 80 -22.74 -14.01 -18.49
C ASP A 80 -23.31 -15.27 -19.15
N PRO A 81 -24.64 -15.51 -19.06
CA PRO A 81 -25.26 -16.70 -19.65
C PRO A 81 -25.21 -16.69 -21.18
N ASN A 82 -25.04 -15.52 -21.80
CA ASN A 82 -25.07 -15.37 -23.26
C ASN A 82 -23.68 -15.41 -23.91
N ASN A 83 -22.60 -15.48 -23.12
CA ASN A 83 -21.21 -15.39 -23.60
C ASN A 83 -20.97 -14.20 -24.55
N SER A 84 -21.61 -13.06 -24.26
CA SER A 84 -21.52 -11.83 -25.04
C SER A 84 -20.21 -11.06 -24.82
N GLY A 85 -19.47 -11.40 -23.76
CA GLY A 85 -18.26 -10.70 -23.33
C GLY A 85 -18.53 -9.43 -22.50
N MET A 86 -19.80 -9.13 -22.21
CA MET A 86 -20.19 -8.02 -21.34
C MET A 86 -20.30 -8.49 -19.88
N PRO A 87 -19.97 -7.62 -18.90
CA PRO A 87 -20.16 -7.96 -17.49
C PRO A 87 -21.63 -8.22 -17.15
N PHE A 88 -21.93 -9.38 -16.58
CA PHE A 88 -23.24 -9.71 -16.04
C PHE A 88 -23.32 -9.28 -14.57
N PHE A 89 -24.37 -8.53 -14.22
CA PHE A 89 -24.56 -7.97 -12.89
C PHE A 89 -25.47 -8.86 -12.04
N ILE A 90 -25.02 -9.18 -10.83
CA ILE A 90 -25.79 -9.89 -9.81
C ILE A 90 -25.81 -9.00 -8.56
N GLY A 91 -27.00 -8.59 -8.13
CA GLY A 91 -27.19 -7.72 -6.97
C GLY A 91 -28.14 -8.31 -5.94
N ASN A 92 -28.16 -7.70 -4.76
CA ASN A 92 -28.95 -8.14 -3.59
C ASN A 92 -28.69 -9.62 -3.22
N ILE A 93 -27.43 -10.05 -3.29
CA ILE A 93 -27.02 -11.40 -2.89
C ILE A 93 -27.26 -11.54 -1.38
N THR A 94 -28.07 -12.53 -1.00
CA THR A 94 -28.39 -12.83 0.40
C THR A 94 -27.39 -13.78 1.03
N ASP A 95 -26.92 -14.74 0.25
CA ASP A 95 -26.02 -15.81 0.67
C ASP A 95 -25.28 -16.39 -0.54
N THR A 96 -24.13 -16.98 -0.28
CA THR A 96 -23.41 -17.82 -1.25
C THR A 96 -23.03 -19.15 -0.63
N ILE A 97 -23.01 -20.21 -1.44
CA ILE A 97 -22.73 -21.57 -0.97
C ILE A 97 -21.48 -22.09 -1.67
N VAL A 98 -20.47 -22.46 -0.88
CA VAL A 98 -19.27 -23.15 -1.36
C VAL A 98 -19.46 -24.64 -1.13
N ASN A 99 -19.59 -25.39 -2.23
CA ASN A 99 -19.70 -26.84 -2.20
C ASN A 99 -18.34 -27.48 -2.45
N THR A 100 -17.93 -28.40 -1.58
CA THR A 100 -16.67 -29.14 -1.71
C THR A 100 -16.89 -30.52 -2.33
N ALA A 101 -15.84 -31.10 -2.92
CA ALA A 101 -15.92 -32.39 -3.60
C ALA A 101 -16.24 -33.57 -2.66
N ASP A 102 -15.98 -33.42 -1.35
CA ASP A 102 -16.37 -34.39 -0.31
C ASP A 102 -17.83 -34.24 0.16
N GLY A 103 -18.61 -33.36 -0.48
CA GLY A 103 -20.03 -33.18 -0.24
C GLY A 103 -20.36 -32.26 0.93
N LYS A 104 -19.39 -31.52 1.48
CA LYS A 104 -19.67 -30.46 2.46
C LYS A 104 -20.10 -29.18 1.75
N SER A 105 -20.93 -28.41 2.44
CA SER A 105 -21.38 -27.10 1.99
C SER A 105 -21.12 -26.08 3.09
N TYR A 106 -20.50 -24.97 2.71
CA TYR A 106 -20.25 -23.82 3.57
C TYR A 106 -21.12 -22.68 3.08
N VAL A 107 -21.98 -22.16 3.96
CA VAL A 107 -22.85 -21.02 3.66
C VAL A 107 -22.13 -19.76 4.13
N ILE A 108 -22.02 -18.79 3.23
CA ILE A 108 -21.55 -17.43 3.50
C ILE A 108 -22.78 -16.55 3.54
N ASP A 109 -23.17 -16.16 4.75
CA ASP A 109 -24.34 -15.31 4.96
C ASP A 109 -24.04 -13.84 4.60
N GLY A 110 -25.02 -13.17 4.02
CA GLY A 110 -25.01 -11.73 3.78
C GLY A 110 -24.43 -11.30 2.44
N GLY A 111 -23.95 -12.23 1.59
CA GLY A 111 -23.46 -11.91 0.25
C GLY A 111 -22.44 -12.90 -0.32
N TYR A 112 -21.63 -12.39 -1.24
CA TYR A 112 -20.45 -13.04 -1.81
C TYR A 112 -19.19 -12.68 -1.02
N LEU A 113 -18.30 -13.65 -0.80
CA LEU A 113 -17.02 -13.46 -0.12
C LEU A 113 -15.94 -13.01 -1.12
N ASP A 114 -15.51 -11.76 -1.01
CA ASP A 114 -14.33 -11.23 -1.67
C ASP A 114 -13.10 -11.47 -0.80
N ILE A 115 -12.22 -12.36 -1.26
CA ILE A 115 -11.00 -12.74 -0.55
C ILE A 115 -9.88 -11.77 -0.95
N GLY A 116 -9.78 -10.68 -0.22
CA GLY A 116 -8.62 -9.80 -0.21
C GLY A 116 -8.52 -8.72 -1.30
N ILE A 117 -9.29 -8.76 -2.39
CA ILE A 117 -9.20 -7.71 -3.45
C ILE A 117 -9.54 -6.34 -2.85
N ILE A 118 -10.62 -6.27 -2.07
CA ILE A 118 -11.04 -5.02 -1.45
C ILE A 118 -10.04 -4.55 -0.38
N ASP A 119 -9.41 -5.44 0.39
CA ASP A 119 -8.39 -5.07 1.38
C ASP A 119 -7.17 -4.49 0.67
N THR A 120 -6.63 -5.22 -0.31
CA THR A 120 -5.45 -4.78 -1.07
C THR A 120 -5.64 -3.42 -1.73
N MET A 121 -6.80 -3.20 -2.34
CA MET A 121 -7.09 -1.89 -2.94
C MET A 121 -7.20 -0.78 -1.89
N LYS A 122 -7.74 -1.07 -0.70
CA LYS A 122 -7.79 -0.12 0.40
C LYS A 122 -6.40 0.18 0.95
N ASP A 123 -5.56 -0.83 1.13
CA ASP A 123 -4.23 -0.66 1.70
C ASP A 123 -3.28 0.10 0.76
N LEU A 124 -3.34 -0.17 -0.54
CA LEU A 124 -2.65 0.63 -1.56
C LEU A 124 -3.14 2.08 -1.61
N LEU A 125 -4.45 2.32 -1.48
CA LEU A 125 -5.01 3.68 -1.47
C LEU A 125 -4.56 4.45 -0.21
N VAL A 126 -4.57 3.79 0.94
CA VAL A 126 -4.12 4.37 2.21
C VAL A 126 -2.62 4.69 2.15
N ASN A 127 -1.80 3.80 1.57
CA ASN A 127 -0.38 4.05 1.33
C ASN A 127 -0.17 5.25 0.40
N LEU A 128 -0.94 5.33 -0.70
CA LEU A 128 -0.88 6.45 -1.64
C LEU A 128 -1.15 7.79 -0.95
N VAL A 129 -2.21 7.89 -0.16
CA VAL A 129 -2.55 9.11 0.59
C VAL A 129 -1.43 9.49 1.55
N GLY A 130 -0.87 8.52 2.28
CA GLY A 130 0.27 8.74 3.18
C GLY A 130 1.50 9.25 2.44
N ALA A 131 1.86 8.63 1.31
CA ALA A 131 3.00 9.00 0.49
C ALA A 131 2.85 10.39 -0.14
N VAL A 132 1.64 10.76 -0.60
CA VAL A 132 1.34 12.10 -1.12
C VAL A 132 1.47 13.16 -0.02
N ALA A 133 0.87 12.92 1.15
CA ALA A 133 0.95 13.85 2.27
C ALA A 133 2.41 14.07 2.71
N PHE A 134 3.18 12.98 2.83
CA PHE A 134 4.60 13.06 3.16
C PHE A 134 5.39 13.83 2.08
N SER A 135 5.11 13.59 0.79
CA SER A 135 5.79 14.29 -0.30
C SER A 135 5.53 15.79 -0.31
N ILE A 136 4.31 16.23 0.02
CA ILE A 136 3.96 17.65 0.15
C ILE A 136 4.72 18.30 1.31
N ILE A 137 4.76 17.62 2.46
CA ILE A 137 5.49 18.09 3.65
C ILE A 137 6.99 18.16 3.35
N GLY A 138 7.56 17.10 2.77
CA GLY A 138 8.97 17.02 2.39
C GLY A 138 9.37 18.09 1.38
N TYR A 139 8.54 18.35 0.38
CA TYR A 139 8.81 19.36 -0.65
C TYR A 139 8.79 20.76 -0.03
N SER A 140 7.76 21.06 0.76
CA SER A 140 7.62 22.35 1.42
C SER A 140 8.80 22.62 2.36
N THR A 141 9.23 21.59 3.07
CA THR A 141 10.39 21.64 3.97
C THR A 141 11.68 21.94 3.21
N LEU A 142 11.97 21.19 2.15
CA LEU A 142 13.18 21.38 1.34
C LEU A 142 13.21 22.72 0.58
N LYS A 143 12.04 23.24 0.18
CA LYS A 143 11.94 24.47 -0.61
C LYS A 143 11.93 25.74 0.24
N TYR A 144 11.22 25.73 1.36
CA TYR A 144 10.97 26.93 2.16
C TYR A 144 11.74 26.97 3.47
N SER A 145 12.26 25.84 3.96
CA SER A 145 12.98 25.80 5.22
C SER A 145 14.46 25.48 5.04
N LYS A 146 15.31 26.51 5.26
CA LYS A 146 16.74 26.30 5.51
C LYS A 146 17.03 25.81 6.95
N ASN A 147 16.05 25.79 7.85
CA ASN A 147 16.18 25.46 9.29
C ASN A 147 14.81 25.11 9.91
N SER A 148 14.29 23.89 9.73
CA SER A 148 13.07 23.45 10.44
C SER A 148 13.44 22.39 11.47
N ALA A 149 13.18 22.70 12.75
CA ALA A 149 13.38 21.82 13.89
C ALA A 149 12.64 20.46 13.78
N ILE A 150 11.66 20.34 12.88
CA ILE A 150 10.95 19.09 12.61
C ILE A 150 11.86 18.11 11.85
N VAL A 151 12.71 18.60 10.94
CA VAL A 151 13.68 17.77 10.20
C VAL A 151 14.75 17.22 11.13
N ASP A 152 15.22 18.05 12.06
CA ASP A 152 16.23 17.64 13.03
C ASP A 152 15.74 16.57 14.01
N ASN A 153 14.43 16.52 14.29
CA ASN A 153 13.82 15.52 15.19
C ASN A 153 13.34 14.25 14.47
N LEU A 154 13.06 14.31 13.16
CA LEU A 154 12.64 13.15 12.37
C LEU A 154 13.80 12.41 11.71
N MET A 155 14.94 13.06 11.50
CA MET A 155 16.11 12.44 10.88
C MET A 155 17.02 11.81 11.94
N PHE A 156 17.26 10.50 11.81
CA PHE A 156 18.37 9.84 12.49
C PHE A 156 19.68 10.44 11.99
N LYS A 157 20.36 11.21 12.85
CA LYS A 157 21.71 11.69 12.59
C LYS A 157 22.71 10.58 12.94
N PRO A 158 23.72 10.32 12.10
CA PRO A 158 24.87 9.52 12.51
C PRO A 158 25.50 10.18 13.74
N ASN A 159 25.91 9.37 14.71
CA ASN A 159 26.64 9.87 15.85
C ASN A 159 28.05 10.22 15.36
N ASP A 160 28.34 11.51 15.18
CA ASP A 160 29.71 11.97 14.93
C ASP A 160 30.50 11.83 16.24
N GLN A 161 30.95 10.60 16.54
CA GLN A 161 32.13 10.40 17.37
C GLN A 161 33.35 10.60 16.50
N SER A 162 33.68 11.86 16.24
CA SER A 162 35.05 12.25 15.94
C SER A 162 35.85 12.10 17.24
N ASN A 163 36.56 10.99 17.39
CA ASN A 163 37.67 10.91 18.32
C ASN A 163 38.79 11.81 17.78
N ASP A 164 39.22 12.73 18.64
CA ASP A 164 40.45 13.52 18.54
C ASP A 164 41.70 12.65 18.29
#